data_AF-A0A0G0HDC4-F1
#
_entry.id   AF-A0A0G0HDC4-F1
#
_cell.length_a   1.000
_cell.length_b   1.000
_cell.length_c   1.000
_cell.angle_alpha   90.00
_cell.angle_beta   90.00
_cell.angle_gamma   90.00
#
_symmetry.space_group_name_H-M   'P 1'
#
loop_
_entity.id
_entity.type
_entity.pdbx_description
1 polymer ?
#
loop_
_entity_poly.entity_id
_entity_poly.type
_entity_poly.pdbx_seq_one_letter_code
_entity_poly.pdbx_strand_id
1 'polypeptide(L)'
;MKIKKYVITGLLILFLSFFTLPVLAASSDFLPQATEFYDRYCAKRRIPNTLAISCYLFDKVHEMQDEVTSLEEKVSELEERIEDLENSPTPTPTPTPTPIEQIVYVISDNTWKFSLTEESGWFNVGFDDSLWASSVAPSGGQCSPSVIGLLINENGALPMSYEASPWSTGYFRKTFNLVGNPTSGSVRVVLDDDGDLYVNGNLALADHDGHVAGIGQVDISPYLVSGANTVALKVIDSAGGCQHAQVELKAELN
;
A
#
# COMPACT_ATOMS: atom_id res chain seq x y z
N MET A 1 28.21 33.27 -55.40
CA MET A 1 26.86 32.89 -55.88
C MET A 1 25.83 33.75 -55.15
N LYS A 2 25.16 34.69 -55.83
CA LYS A 2 24.21 35.64 -55.21
C LYS A 2 22.86 34.95 -55.03
N ILE A 3 22.57 34.48 -53.82
CA ILE A 3 21.26 33.90 -53.48
C ILE A 3 20.23 35.04 -53.50
N LYS A 4 19.21 34.91 -54.37
CA LYS A 4 18.13 35.89 -54.54
C LYS A 4 17.31 35.96 -53.26
N LYS A 5 17.22 37.16 -52.66
CA LYS A 5 16.47 37.43 -51.42
C LYS A 5 15.01 36.94 -51.43
N TYR A 6 14.41 36.76 -52.60
CA TYR A 6 13.03 36.28 -52.77
C TYR A 6 12.81 34.81 -52.37
N VAL A 7 13.86 33.97 -52.31
CA VAL A 7 13.71 32.55 -51.94
C VAL A 7 13.61 32.37 -50.42
N ILE A 8 14.23 33.26 -49.64
CA ILE A 8 14.20 33.20 -48.17
C ILE A 8 12.84 33.69 -47.64
N THR A 9 12.20 34.66 -48.30
CA THR A 9 10.88 35.16 -47.89
C THR A 9 9.75 34.16 -48.18
N GLY A 10 9.86 33.35 -49.24
CA GLY A 10 8.86 32.32 -49.55
C GLY A 10 8.87 31.14 -48.57
N LEU A 11 10.06 30.76 -48.07
CA LEU A 11 10.21 29.65 -47.12
C LEU A 11 9.78 30.04 -45.70
N LEU A 12 9.91 31.31 -45.31
CA LEU A 12 9.45 31.79 -44.00
C LEU A 12 7.91 31.82 -43.89
N ILE A 13 7.20 32.11 -44.99
CA ILE A 13 5.73 32.11 -45.01
C ILE A 13 5.17 30.69 -45.00
N LEU A 14 5.85 29.72 -45.65
CA LEU A 14 5.43 28.31 -45.62
C LEU A 14 5.71 27.64 -44.26
N PHE A 15 6.72 28.11 -43.52
CA PHE A 15 7.01 27.58 -42.17
C PHE A 15 6.10 28.17 -41.08
N LEU A 16 5.57 29.39 -41.26
CA LEU A 16 4.61 29.98 -40.33
C LEU A 16 3.17 29.43 -40.47
N SER A 17 2.82 28.77 -41.58
CA SER A 17 1.49 28.14 -41.74
C SER A 17 1.39 26.72 -41.14
N PHE A 18 2.50 26.14 -40.67
CA PHE A 18 2.51 24.81 -40.03
C PHE A 18 2.65 24.84 -38.50
N PHE A 19 2.76 26.02 -37.89
CA PHE A 19 2.95 26.17 -36.44
C PHE A 19 1.86 26.98 -35.71
N THR A 20 0.70 27.21 -36.35
CA THR A 20 -0.48 27.71 -35.65
C THR A 20 -1.56 26.64 -35.64
N LEU A 21 -1.58 25.81 -34.59
CA LEU A 21 -2.73 25.20 -33.92
C LEU A 21 -2.13 24.22 -32.88
N PRO A 22 -2.21 24.55 -31.59
CA PRO A 22 -3.49 24.57 -30.94
C PRO A 22 -3.76 25.92 -30.29
N VAL A 23 -4.55 26.75 -30.97
CA VAL A 23 -5.51 27.53 -30.20
C VAL A 23 -6.53 26.50 -29.75
N LEU A 24 -6.37 25.99 -28.53
CA LEU A 24 -7.50 25.42 -27.80
C LEU A 24 -8.48 26.59 -27.65
N ALA A 25 -9.36 26.73 -28.63
CA ALA A 25 -10.59 27.46 -28.43
C ALA A 25 -11.37 26.65 -27.41
N ALA A 26 -11.16 26.94 -26.13
CA ALA A 26 -12.21 26.83 -25.13
C ALA A 26 -13.28 27.85 -25.55
N SER A 27 -14.00 27.53 -26.62
CA SER A 27 -15.27 28.19 -26.91
C SER A 27 -16.14 27.91 -25.70
N SER A 28 -16.71 28.95 -25.10
CA SER A 28 -17.72 28.84 -24.04
C SER A 28 -18.88 27.91 -24.43
N ASP A 29 -19.03 27.66 -25.73
CA ASP A 29 -20.11 26.89 -26.33
C ASP A 29 -19.70 25.44 -26.60
N PHE A 30 -18.42 25.07 -26.43
CA PHE A 30 -17.94 23.71 -26.64
C PHE A 30 -18.62 22.72 -25.68
N LEU A 31 -18.65 23.06 -24.39
CA LEU A 31 -19.24 22.18 -23.37
C LEU A 31 -20.76 22.04 -23.59
N PRO A 32 -21.56 23.11 -23.79
CA PRO A 32 -22.96 22.99 -24.17
C PRO A 32 -23.21 22.14 -25.43
N GLN A 33 -22.43 22.32 -26.49
CA GLN A 33 -22.57 21.54 -27.73
C GLN A 33 -22.19 20.08 -27.56
N ALA A 34 -21.16 19.80 -26.75
CA ALA A 34 -20.74 18.43 -26.43
C ALA A 34 -21.78 17.71 -25.58
N THR A 35 -22.39 18.39 -24.59
CA THR A 35 -23.51 17.87 -23.80
C THR A 35 -24.73 17.58 -24.67
N GLU A 36 -25.12 18.50 -25.56
CA GLU A 36 -26.25 18.28 -26.48
C GLU A 36 -26.00 17.08 -27.42
N PHE A 37 -24.77 16.93 -27.92
CA PHE A 37 -24.37 15.76 -28.70
C PHE A 37 -24.48 14.47 -27.86
N TYR A 38 -23.94 14.48 -26.65
CA TYR A 38 -23.99 13.33 -25.75
C TYR A 38 -25.43 12.90 -25.46
N ASP A 39 -26.31 13.83 -25.06
CA ASP A 39 -27.73 13.52 -24.77
C ASP A 39 -28.45 12.95 -25.99
N ARG A 40 -28.15 13.47 -27.18
CA ARG A 40 -28.79 13.05 -28.43
C ARG A 40 -28.34 11.67 -28.90
N TYR A 41 -27.08 11.29 -28.66
CA TYR A 41 -26.46 10.11 -29.28
C TYR A 41 -26.00 9.03 -28.29
N CYS A 42 -25.56 9.41 -27.10
CA CYS A 42 -24.95 8.53 -26.10
C CYS A 42 -25.94 7.98 -25.07
N ALA A 43 -27.01 8.72 -24.73
CA ALA A 43 -28.05 8.26 -23.80
C ALA A 43 -28.97 7.13 -24.37
N LYS A 44 -28.67 6.58 -25.55
CA LYS A 44 -29.48 5.57 -26.23
C LYS A 44 -29.00 4.15 -25.92
N ARG A 45 -29.95 3.20 -25.78
CA ARG A 45 -29.71 1.78 -25.45
C ARG A 45 -28.82 1.00 -26.43
N ARG A 46 -28.56 1.54 -27.64
CA ARG A 46 -27.64 0.98 -28.64
C ARG A 46 -26.88 2.12 -29.31
N ILE A 47 -25.60 2.22 -29.01
CA ILE A 47 -24.69 3.23 -29.58
C ILE A 47 -23.94 2.56 -30.75
N PRO A 48 -23.90 3.17 -31.96
CA PRO A 48 -23.07 2.67 -33.05
C PRO A 48 -21.60 2.61 -32.65
N ASN A 49 -20.86 1.57 -33.09
CA ASN A 49 -19.44 1.39 -32.74
C ASN A 49 -18.55 2.61 -33.05
N THR A 50 -18.90 3.40 -34.07
CA THR A 50 -18.16 4.62 -34.44
C THR A 50 -18.34 5.77 -33.45
N LEU A 51 -19.38 5.75 -32.62
CA LEU A 51 -19.68 6.77 -31.61
C LEU A 51 -19.36 6.32 -30.18
N ALA A 52 -19.19 5.01 -29.96
CA ALA A 52 -18.95 4.44 -28.63
C ALA A 52 -17.71 5.04 -27.94
N ILE A 53 -16.62 5.27 -28.69
CA ILE A 53 -15.39 5.87 -28.15
C ILE A 53 -15.63 7.32 -27.72
N SER A 54 -16.34 8.11 -28.51
CA SER A 54 -16.63 9.51 -28.16
C SER A 54 -17.54 9.63 -26.93
N CYS A 55 -18.55 8.75 -26.81
CA CYS A 55 -19.40 8.70 -25.62
C CYS A 55 -18.60 8.30 -24.37
N TYR A 56 -17.77 7.26 -24.47
CA TYR A 56 -16.91 6.82 -23.37
C TYR A 56 -15.94 7.91 -22.91
N LEU A 57 -15.31 8.63 -23.84
CA LEU A 57 -14.41 9.72 -23.50
C LEU A 57 -15.14 10.86 -22.79
N PHE A 58 -16.37 11.19 -23.20
CA PHE A 58 -17.18 12.21 -22.54
C PHE A 58 -17.55 11.81 -21.10
N ASP A 59 -17.97 10.55 -20.89
CA ASP A 59 -18.26 10.00 -19.56
C ASP A 59 -17.03 10.10 -18.64
N LYS A 60 -15.85 9.72 -19.15
CA LYS A 60 -14.61 9.79 -18.38
C LYS A 60 -14.18 11.22 -18.06
N VAL A 61 -14.41 12.17 -18.95
CA VAL A 61 -14.15 13.59 -18.64
C VAL A 61 -15.08 14.09 -17.55
N HIS A 62 -16.35 13.66 -17.54
CA HIS A 62 -17.29 14.04 -16.50
C HIS A 62 -16.95 13.41 -15.15
N GLU A 63 -16.60 12.12 -15.12
CA GLU A 63 -16.12 11.42 -13.92
C GLU A 63 -14.90 12.10 -13.31
N MET A 64 -13.92 12.50 -14.13
CA MET A 64 -12.76 13.27 -13.65
C MET A 64 -13.14 14.66 -13.13
N GLN A 65 -14.12 15.33 -13.74
CA GLN A 65 -14.58 16.64 -13.29
C GLN A 65 -15.25 16.57 -11.92
N ASP A 66 -16.02 15.51 -11.67
CA ASP A 66 -16.66 15.26 -10.37
C ASP A 66 -15.59 14.98 -9.29
N GLU A 67 -14.56 14.20 -9.61
CA GLU A 67 -13.44 13.95 -8.70
C GLU A 67 -12.69 15.24 -8.33
N VAL A 68 -12.40 16.09 -9.33
CA VAL A 68 -11.74 17.38 -9.11
C VAL A 68 -12.58 18.29 -8.20
N THR A 69 -13.89 18.37 -8.44
CA THR A 69 -14.80 19.18 -7.62
C THR A 69 -14.82 18.69 -6.17
N SER A 70 -14.84 17.38 -5.95
CA SER A 70 -14.77 16.80 -4.59
C SER A 70 -13.44 17.07 -3.89
N LEU A 71 -12.33 17.11 -4.64
CA LEU A 71 -11.02 17.47 -4.11
C LEU A 71 -10.96 18.94 -3.71
N GLU A 72 -11.52 19.85 -4.52
CA GLU A 72 -11.59 21.28 -4.22
C GLU A 72 -12.37 21.55 -2.91
N GLU A 73 -13.49 20.85 -2.69
CA GLU A 73 -14.26 20.95 -1.43
C GLU A 73 -13.43 20.51 -0.22
N LYS A 74 -12.69 19.39 -0.32
CA LYS A 74 -11.82 18.90 0.76
C LYS A 74 -10.66 19.86 1.05
N VAL A 75 -10.10 20.48 0.03
CA VAL A 75 -9.03 21.48 0.21
C VAL A 75 -9.58 22.68 0.97
N SER A 76 -10.76 23.19 0.60
CA SER A 76 -11.40 24.30 1.31
C SER A 76 -11.68 23.98 2.78
N GLU A 77 -12.14 22.76 3.10
CA GLU A 77 -12.36 22.33 4.50
C GLU A 77 -11.05 22.29 5.30
N LEU A 78 -9.95 21.84 4.69
CA LEU A 78 -8.65 21.80 5.34
C LEU A 78 -8.08 23.21 5.57
N GLU A 79 -8.28 24.13 4.63
CA GLU A 79 -7.87 25.53 4.78
C GLU A 79 -8.58 26.20 5.96
N GLU A 80 -9.90 26.00 6.11
CA GLU A 80 -10.67 26.51 7.26
C GLU A 80 -10.14 25.95 8.59
N ARG A 81 -9.84 24.65 8.64
CA ARG A 81 -9.28 24.01 9.85
C ARG A 81 -7.90 24.55 10.24
N ILE A 82 -7.09 24.95 9.26
CA ILE A 82 -5.78 25.56 9.53
C ILE A 82 -5.98 26.96 10.11
N GLU A 83 -6.89 27.76 9.53
CA GLU A 83 -7.20 29.11 10.02
C GLU A 83 -7.70 29.09 11.48
N ASP A 84 -8.55 28.12 11.84
CA ASP A 84 -9.01 27.91 13.21
C ASP A 84 -7.87 27.58 14.18
N LEU A 85 -6.88 26.80 13.73
CA LEU A 85 -5.72 26.46 14.55
C LEU A 85 -4.77 27.65 14.73
N GLU A 86 -4.59 28.47 13.69
CA GLU A 86 -3.73 29.66 13.73
C GLU A 86 -4.33 30.78 14.59
N ASN A 87 -5.67 30.90 14.62
CA ASN A 87 -6.38 31.90 15.43
C ASN A 87 -6.69 31.44 16.86
N SER A 88 -6.28 30.23 17.23
CA SER A 88 -6.49 29.69 18.57
C SER A 88 -5.65 30.46 19.62
N PRO A 89 -6.26 30.95 20.72
CA PRO A 89 -5.53 31.68 21.75
C PRO A 89 -4.42 30.82 22.36
N THR A 90 -3.28 31.45 22.65
CA THR A 90 -2.11 30.79 23.24
C THR A 90 -2.52 30.03 24.51
N PRO A 91 -2.24 28.71 24.62
CA PRO A 91 -2.69 27.93 25.75
C PRO A 91 -2.07 28.46 27.05
N THR A 92 -2.93 28.76 28.01
CA THR A 92 -2.60 28.85 29.44
C THR A 92 -1.82 27.59 29.82
N PRO A 93 -0.80 27.63 30.71
CA PRO A 93 0.08 26.50 31.00
C PRO A 93 -0.71 25.21 31.18
N THR A 94 -0.61 24.36 30.16
CA THR A 94 -1.33 23.10 30.06
C THR A 94 -0.89 22.22 31.23
N PRO A 95 -1.81 21.61 32.00
CA PRO A 95 -1.44 20.56 32.92
C PRO A 95 -0.63 19.53 32.12
N THR A 96 0.49 19.05 32.67
CA THR A 96 1.33 18.02 32.05
C THR A 96 0.42 16.96 31.42
N PRO A 97 0.44 16.79 30.09
CA PRO A 97 -0.49 15.89 29.43
C PRO A 97 -0.32 14.51 30.06
N THR A 98 -1.45 13.91 30.45
CA THR A 98 -1.49 12.49 30.81
C THR A 98 -0.80 11.73 29.67
N PRO A 99 0.18 10.87 29.95
CA PRO A 99 0.84 10.07 28.92
C PRO A 99 -0.22 9.39 28.07
N ILE A 100 -0.24 9.70 26.77
CA ILE A 100 -1.18 9.08 25.85
C ILE A 100 -0.60 7.71 25.56
N GLU A 101 -1.28 6.68 26.04
CA GLU A 101 -0.95 5.29 25.73
C GLU A 101 -1.06 5.09 24.22
N GLN A 102 0.07 4.83 23.58
CA GLN A 102 0.14 4.63 22.13
C GLN A 102 0.20 3.13 21.83
N ILE A 103 -0.63 2.68 20.90
CA ILE A 103 -0.64 1.29 20.44
C ILE A 103 -0.13 1.24 19.01
N VAL A 104 0.83 0.36 18.75
CA VAL A 104 1.38 0.08 17.43
C VAL A 104 1.02 -1.36 17.05
N TYR A 105 0.49 -1.53 15.84
CA TYR A 105 0.26 -2.83 15.23
C TYR A 105 1.24 -3.07 14.09
N VAL A 106 1.81 -4.28 14.03
CA VAL A 106 2.55 -4.78 12.88
C VAL A 106 1.83 -6.02 12.39
N ILE A 107 1.23 -5.91 11.21
CA ILE A 107 0.40 -6.94 10.61
C ILE A 107 1.10 -7.56 9.40
N SER A 108 0.80 -8.83 9.12
CA SER A 108 1.22 -9.52 7.90
C SER A 108 0.48 -8.95 6.68
N ASP A 109 1.22 -8.60 5.64
CA ASP A 109 0.72 -8.03 4.38
C ASP A 109 1.79 -8.18 3.27
N ASN A 110 1.59 -7.53 2.10
CA ASN A 110 2.51 -7.62 0.97
C ASN A 110 3.76 -6.72 1.11
N THR A 111 3.94 -6.07 2.26
CA THR A 111 5.09 -5.20 2.56
C THR A 111 6.14 -5.90 3.43
N TRP A 112 5.92 -7.18 3.76
CA TRP A 112 6.94 -8.03 4.37
C TRP A 112 7.98 -8.45 3.35
N LYS A 113 9.23 -8.57 3.81
CA LYS A 113 10.33 -9.10 3.02
C LYS A 113 10.37 -10.61 3.13
N PHE A 114 10.75 -11.26 2.03
CA PHE A 114 10.75 -12.71 1.89
C PHE A 114 11.99 -13.23 1.16
N SER A 115 12.53 -14.36 1.64
CA SER A 115 13.58 -15.15 0.99
C SER A 115 13.34 -16.66 1.16
N LEU A 116 13.83 -17.45 0.20
CA LEU A 116 13.94 -18.91 0.28
C LEU A 116 15.32 -19.38 0.77
N THR A 117 16.27 -18.46 0.88
CA THR A 117 17.64 -18.75 1.29
C THR A 117 17.87 -18.20 2.68
N GLU A 118 18.32 -19.05 3.58
CA GLU A 118 18.74 -18.60 4.91
C GLU A 118 20.03 -17.80 4.79
N GLU A 119 20.01 -16.58 5.35
CA GLU A 119 21.20 -15.74 5.44
C GLU A 119 21.58 -15.52 6.90
N SER A 120 22.87 -15.62 7.23
CA SER A 120 23.31 -15.51 8.63
C SER A 120 22.86 -14.19 9.26
N GLY A 121 22.13 -14.26 10.37
CA GLY A 121 21.66 -13.09 11.11
C GLY A 121 20.46 -12.37 10.50
N TRP A 122 19.75 -13.00 9.55
CA TRP A 122 18.56 -12.45 8.89
C TRP A 122 17.46 -11.97 9.85
N PHE A 123 17.41 -12.50 11.07
CA PHE A 123 16.44 -12.15 12.11
C PHE A 123 16.88 -11.02 13.07
N ASN A 124 18.10 -10.48 12.90
CA ASN A 124 18.64 -9.40 13.74
C ASN A 124 18.20 -8.01 13.28
N VAL A 125 18.12 -7.04 14.21
CA VAL A 125 17.95 -5.63 13.83
C VAL A 125 19.14 -5.18 12.96
N GLY A 126 18.85 -4.47 11.86
CA GLY A 126 19.88 -3.92 10.97
C GLY A 126 20.40 -4.86 9.88
N PHE A 127 19.86 -6.09 9.76
CA PHE A 127 20.10 -6.92 8.58
C PHE A 127 19.58 -6.23 7.31
N ASP A 128 20.36 -6.27 6.23
CA ASP A 128 20.01 -5.69 4.93
C ASP A 128 19.19 -6.68 4.10
N ASP A 129 17.87 -6.51 4.11
CA ASP A 129 16.91 -7.28 3.32
C ASP A 129 16.51 -6.58 2.01
N SER A 130 17.29 -5.60 1.55
CA SER A 130 16.94 -4.81 0.35
C SER A 130 16.83 -5.65 -0.92
N LEU A 131 17.57 -6.75 -1.00
CA LEU A 131 17.53 -7.72 -2.10
C LEU A 131 16.43 -8.77 -1.96
N TRP A 132 15.76 -8.84 -0.80
CA TRP A 132 14.67 -9.78 -0.60
C TRP A 132 13.43 -9.33 -1.38
N ALA A 133 12.72 -10.32 -1.91
CA ALA A 133 11.43 -10.10 -2.54
C ALA A 133 10.41 -9.62 -1.50
N SER A 134 9.30 -9.04 -1.96
CA SER A 134 8.13 -8.87 -1.09
C SER A 134 7.34 -10.17 -0.99
N SER A 135 6.70 -10.40 0.14
CA SER A 135 5.70 -11.47 0.30
C SER A 135 4.52 -11.28 -0.65
N VAL A 136 3.83 -12.38 -0.96
CA VAL A 136 2.54 -12.34 -1.66
C VAL A 136 1.43 -12.34 -0.62
N ALA A 137 0.59 -11.30 -0.61
CA ALA A 137 -0.56 -11.18 0.29
C ALA A 137 -1.74 -10.43 -0.39
N PRO A 138 -2.99 -10.83 -0.14
CA PRO A 138 -3.38 -12.05 0.59
C PRO A 138 -3.00 -13.30 -0.22
N SER A 139 -2.42 -14.29 0.43
CA SER A 139 -2.10 -15.57 -0.20
C SER A 139 -2.03 -16.69 0.84
N GLY A 140 -2.84 -17.74 0.60
CA GLY A 140 -2.71 -19.01 1.30
C GLY A 140 -1.72 -19.96 0.62
N GLY A 141 -0.88 -19.49 -0.29
CA GLY A 141 0.01 -20.35 -1.07
C GLY A 141 -0.78 -21.33 -1.92
N GLN A 142 -0.52 -22.63 -1.75
CA GLN A 142 -1.25 -23.70 -2.44
C GLN A 142 -2.56 -24.11 -1.74
N CYS A 143 -2.92 -23.47 -0.62
CA CYS A 143 -4.17 -23.77 0.08
C CYS A 143 -5.37 -23.41 -0.79
N SER A 144 -6.39 -24.27 -0.79
CA SER A 144 -7.69 -23.93 -1.37
C SER A 144 -8.26 -22.69 -0.67
N PRO A 145 -8.96 -21.78 -1.39
CA PRO A 145 -9.58 -20.59 -0.80
C PRO A 145 -10.52 -20.88 0.39
N SER A 146 -10.95 -22.14 0.56
CA SER A 146 -11.84 -22.60 1.63
C SER A 146 -11.14 -23.07 2.92
N VAL A 147 -9.80 -23.15 2.97
CA VAL A 147 -9.04 -23.61 4.17
C VAL A 147 -8.69 -22.44 5.12
N ILE A 148 -9.25 -21.26 4.85
CA ILE A 148 -9.02 -19.99 5.55
C ILE A 148 -9.83 -19.93 6.87
N GLY A 149 -9.79 -20.99 7.67
CA GLY A 149 -10.44 -21.09 8.99
C GLY A 149 -9.53 -20.70 10.16
N LEU A 150 -8.22 -20.65 9.92
CA LEU A 150 -7.18 -20.34 10.90
C LEU A 150 -6.56 -18.98 10.63
N LEU A 151 -7.41 -17.97 10.44
CA LEU A 151 -6.94 -16.61 10.22
C LEU A 151 -7.02 -15.75 11.48
N ILE A 152 -5.96 -14.98 11.68
CA ILE A 152 -5.97 -13.72 12.40
C ILE A 152 -6.70 -12.71 11.50
N ASN A 153 -7.98 -12.47 11.76
CA ASN A 153 -8.78 -11.51 10.99
C ASN A 153 -8.88 -10.14 11.67
N GLU A 154 -8.29 -10.03 12.87
CA GLU A 154 -8.22 -8.81 13.62
C GLU A 154 -7.20 -7.84 13.01
N ASN A 155 -7.49 -6.54 13.12
CA ASN A 155 -6.63 -5.43 12.73
C ASN A 155 -6.04 -5.46 11.30
N GLY A 156 -6.58 -6.30 10.41
CA GLY A 156 -6.23 -6.36 8.99
C GLY A 156 -5.06 -7.27 8.63
N ALA A 157 -4.62 -8.17 9.52
CA ALA A 157 -3.59 -9.15 9.17
C ALA A 157 -4.03 -10.03 7.99
N LEU A 158 -3.18 -10.16 6.98
CA LEU A 158 -3.43 -10.96 5.78
C LEU A 158 -2.55 -12.22 5.78
N PRO A 159 -3.05 -13.37 5.33
CA PRO A 159 -2.20 -14.53 5.11
C PRO A 159 -1.16 -14.18 4.04
N MET A 160 0.07 -14.56 4.30
CA MET A 160 1.21 -14.38 3.41
C MET A 160 1.72 -15.73 2.97
N SER A 161 2.15 -15.80 1.71
CA SER A 161 2.95 -16.92 1.23
C SER A 161 4.02 -16.43 0.26
N TYR A 162 4.77 -17.38 -0.27
CA TYR A 162 5.53 -17.24 -1.48
C TYR A 162 4.98 -18.20 -2.53
N GLU A 163 5.21 -17.90 -3.81
CA GLU A 163 4.87 -18.78 -4.93
C GLU A 163 5.57 -20.14 -4.74
N ALA A 164 4.80 -21.10 -4.20
CA ALA A 164 5.29 -22.24 -3.43
C ALA A 164 5.90 -23.35 -4.29
N SER A 165 7.13 -23.75 -3.94
CA SER A 165 7.54 -25.15 -4.07
C SER A 165 7.03 -25.90 -2.83
N PRO A 166 6.46 -27.11 -2.97
CA PRO A 166 6.23 -27.96 -1.82
C PRO A 166 7.54 -28.25 -1.08
N TRP A 167 7.48 -28.46 0.23
CA TRP A 167 8.59 -28.84 1.11
C TRP A 167 9.71 -27.80 1.20
N SER A 168 9.36 -26.51 1.16
CA SER A 168 10.37 -25.45 1.28
C SER A 168 10.25 -24.63 2.57
N THR A 169 11.39 -24.07 2.97
CA THR A 169 11.47 -23.16 4.11
C THR A 169 11.46 -21.73 3.61
N GLY A 170 10.52 -20.94 4.11
CA GLY A 170 10.41 -19.51 3.85
C GLY A 170 10.93 -18.68 5.01
N TYR A 171 11.59 -17.57 4.70
CA TYR A 171 12.07 -16.59 5.67
C TYR A 171 11.33 -15.28 5.44
N PHE A 172 10.57 -14.82 6.43
CA PHE A 172 9.80 -13.58 6.36
C PHE A 172 10.33 -12.57 7.38
N ARG A 173 10.39 -11.30 7.00
CA ARG A 173 10.95 -10.26 7.87
C ARG A 173 10.19 -8.94 7.73
N LYS A 174 10.00 -8.26 8.85
CA LYS A 174 9.48 -6.90 8.90
C LYS A 174 10.24 -6.06 9.91
N THR A 175 10.74 -4.92 9.44
CA THR A 175 11.31 -3.87 10.30
C THR A 175 10.25 -2.82 10.61
N PHE A 176 10.20 -2.33 11.85
CA PHE A 176 9.29 -1.28 12.29
C PHE A 176 9.96 -0.41 13.37
N ASN A 177 9.45 0.79 13.58
CA ASN A 177 9.96 1.72 14.59
C ASN A 177 8.93 1.98 15.68
N LEU A 178 9.37 1.98 16.93
CA LEU A 178 8.57 2.37 18.09
C LEU A 178 9.06 3.71 18.61
N VAL A 179 8.18 4.71 18.61
CA VAL A 179 8.45 6.04 19.19
C VAL A 179 7.85 6.07 20.59
N GLY A 180 8.69 6.02 21.62
CA GLY A 180 8.25 5.83 23.02
C GLY A 180 8.88 4.59 23.65
N ASN A 181 8.59 4.37 24.93
CA ASN A 181 9.10 3.20 25.65
C ASN A 181 8.06 2.08 25.64
N PRO A 182 8.35 0.90 25.05
CA PRO A 182 7.42 -0.23 25.09
C PRO A 182 7.13 -0.64 26.53
N THR A 183 5.85 -0.73 26.87
CA THR A 183 5.37 -1.21 28.17
C THR A 183 4.90 -2.64 28.11
N SER A 184 4.32 -3.03 26.98
CA SER A 184 3.86 -4.39 26.71
C SER A 184 3.97 -4.71 25.22
N GLY A 185 4.03 -6.00 24.90
CA GLY A 185 3.99 -6.48 23.53
C GLY A 185 3.50 -7.92 23.44
N SER A 186 2.66 -8.21 22.46
CA SER A 186 2.18 -9.56 22.19
C SER A 186 2.19 -9.84 20.70
N VAL A 187 2.47 -11.09 20.33
CA VAL A 187 2.32 -11.57 18.95
C VAL A 187 1.32 -12.70 18.91
N ARG A 188 0.44 -12.64 17.91
CA ARG A 188 -0.36 -13.76 17.42
C ARG A 188 0.23 -14.20 16.08
N VAL A 189 0.44 -15.50 15.91
CA VAL A 189 1.09 -16.04 14.72
C VAL A 189 0.43 -17.35 14.28
N VAL A 190 0.36 -17.55 12.97
CA VAL A 190 0.02 -18.83 12.34
C VAL A 190 1.19 -19.21 11.45
N LEU A 191 1.68 -20.43 11.62
CA LEU A 191 2.78 -21.03 10.87
C LEU A 191 2.26 -22.35 10.31
N ASP A 192 2.37 -22.54 9.00
CA ASP A 192 1.91 -23.74 8.32
C ASP A 192 3.07 -24.35 7.51
N ASP A 193 3.65 -25.49 7.92
CA ASP A 193 3.24 -26.35 9.07
C ASP A 193 3.93 -25.95 10.40
N ASP A 194 5.24 -25.71 10.33
CA ASP A 194 6.11 -25.47 11.49
C ASP A 194 6.80 -24.11 11.35
N GLY A 195 7.39 -23.61 12.43
CA GLY A 195 8.31 -22.51 12.32
C GLY A 195 8.79 -21.86 13.61
N ASP A 196 9.58 -20.83 13.42
CA ASP A 196 10.12 -20.01 14.49
C ASP A 196 9.69 -18.56 14.31
N LEU A 197 9.36 -17.90 15.42
CA LEU A 197 9.17 -16.45 15.50
C LEU A 197 10.34 -15.83 16.27
N TYR A 198 10.95 -14.82 15.67
CA TYR A 198 12.02 -14.03 16.26
C TYR A 198 11.60 -12.57 16.44
N VAL A 199 12.03 -11.95 17.54
CA VAL A 199 11.94 -10.50 17.76
C VAL A 199 13.31 -9.97 18.16
N ASN A 200 13.83 -9.03 17.38
CA ASN A 200 15.12 -8.37 17.63
C ASN A 200 16.29 -9.31 17.90
N GLY A 201 16.43 -10.41 17.14
CA GLY A 201 17.50 -11.38 17.39
C GLY A 201 17.11 -12.56 18.29
N ASN A 202 16.03 -12.45 19.07
CA ASN A 202 15.66 -13.43 20.10
C ASN A 202 14.55 -14.34 19.61
N LEU A 203 14.71 -15.65 19.84
CA LEU A 203 13.66 -16.65 19.60
C LEU A 203 12.52 -16.45 20.61
N ALA A 204 11.35 -16.06 20.13
CA ALA A 204 10.17 -15.82 20.95
C ALA A 204 9.26 -17.05 21.01
N LEU A 205 9.09 -17.74 19.88
CA LEU A 205 8.28 -18.96 19.78
C LEU A 205 8.97 -19.92 18.80
N ALA A 206 8.94 -21.21 19.11
CA ALA A 206 9.37 -22.28 18.23
C ALA A 206 8.27 -23.35 18.22
N ASP A 207 7.83 -23.71 17.03
CA ASP A 207 6.81 -24.72 16.78
C ASP A 207 7.33 -25.70 15.73
N HIS A 208 7.48 -26.95 16.13
CA HIS A 208 8.11 -28.01 15.33
C HIS A 208 7.39 -29.35 15.58
N ASP A 209 6.09 -29.32 15.84
CA ASP A 209 5.31 -30.50 16.17
C ASP A 209 4.78 -31.24 14.93
N GLY A 210 5.02 -30.70 13.72
CA GLY A 210 4.65 -31.28 12.44
C GLY A 210 3.16 -31.14 12.10
N HIS A 211 2.45 -30.23 12.75
CA HIS A 211 1.05 -29.93 12.49
C HIS A 211 0.87 -28.42 12.40
N VAL A 212 -0.08 -27.97 11.58
CA VAL A 212 -0.58 -26.60 11.71
C VAL A 212 -1.16 -26.43 13.12
N ALA A 213 -0.41 -25.77 14.00
CA ALA A 213 -0.94 -25.37 15.28
C ALA A 213 -2.02 -24.30 15.04
N GLY A 214 -2.97 -24.18 15.98
CA GLY A 214 -3.86 -23.02 16.00
C GLY A 214 -3.08 -21.70 16.13
N ILE A 215 -3.76 -20.59 16.35
CA ILE A 215 -3.09 -19.29 16.53
C ILE A 215 -2.17 -19.35 17.76
N GLY A 216 -0.86 -19.34 17.53
CA GLY A 216 0.14 -19.19 18.58
C GLY A 216 0.09 -17.79 19.16
N GLN A 217 0.18 -17.65 20.48
CA GLN A 217 0.19 -16.36 21.15
C GLN A 217 1.36 -16.29 22.14
N VAL A 218 2.17 -15.25 22.05
CA VAL A 218 3.38 -15.09 22.87
C VAL A 218 3.58 -13.65 23.33
N ASP A 219 4.04 -13.50 24.58
CA ASP A 219 4.51 -12.23 25.14
C ASP A 219 5.91 -11.91 24.59
N ILE A 220 6.02 -10.76 23.93
CA ILE A 220 7.28 -10.26 23.36
C ILE A 220 7.77 -8.98 24.03
N SER A 221 7.11 -8.55 25.11
CA SER A 221 7.49 -7.37 25.89
C SER A 221 9.00 -7.34 26.22
N PRO A 222 9.65 -8.46 26.61
CA PRO A 222 11.08 -8.44 26.95
C PRO A 222 12.02 -8.17 25.76
N TYR A 223 11.52 -8.27 24.52
CA TYR A 223 12.33 -8.17 23.31
C TYR A 223 12.18 -6.82 22.62
N LEU A 224 11.13 -6.06 22.91
CA LEU A 224 10.87 -4.76 22.30
C LEU A 224 11.77 -3.66 22.86
N VAL A 225 12.18 -2.74 22.00
CA VAL A 225 12.99 -1.57 22.37
C VAL A 225 12.41 -0.31 21.74
N SER A 226 12.74 0.86 22.30
CA SER A 226 12.49 2.13 21.61
C SER A 226 13.36 2.22 20.35
N GLY A 227 12.84 2.79 19.28
CA GLY A 227 13.51 2.86 17.98
C GLY A 227 13.28 1.64 17.10
N ALA A 228 14.32 1.18 16.42
CA ALA A 228 14.21 0.14 15.40
C ALA A 228 14.02 -1.26 16.02
N ASN A 229 13.00 -1.95 15.53
CA ASN A 229 12.66 -3.32 15.88
C ASN A 229 12.51 -4.16 14.61
N THR A 230 12.62 -5.47 14.77
CA THR A 230 12.43 -6.47 13.72
C THR A 230 11.61 -7.62 14.28
N VAL A 231 10.60 -8.04 13.52
CA VAL A 231 9.95 -9.34 13.67
C VAL A 231 10.28 -10.21 12.47
N ALA A 232 10.57 -11.48 12.71
CA ALA A 232 11.07 -12.41 11.72
C ALA A 232 10.43 -13.80 11.89
N LEU A 233 10.13 -14.48 10.79
CA LEU A 233 9.56 -15.83 10.77
C LEU A 233 10.42 -16.75 9.93
N LYS A 234 10.72 -17.93 10.46
CA LYS A 234 11.15 -19.08 9.66
C LYS A 234 9.97 -20.02 9.58
N VAL A 235 9.44 -20.25 8.38
CA VAL A 235 8.24 -21.06 8.14
C VAL A 235 8.65 -22.28 7.36
N ILE A 236 8.30 -23.47 7.84
CA ILE A 236 8.76 -24.74 7.31
C ILE A 236 7.54 -25.55 6.86
N ASP A 237 7.44 -25.83 5.57
CA ASP A 237 6.49 -26.82 5.03
C ASP A 237 7.07 -28.22 5.28
N SER A 238 6.64 -28.85 6.37
CA SER A 238 7.19 -30.12 6.87
C SER A 238 6.35 -31.34 6.50
N ALA A 239 5.08 -31.14 6.12
CA ALA A 239 4.16 -32.18 5.67
C ALA A 239 3.87 -32.13 4.16
N GLY A 240 4.26 -31.02 3.50
CA GLY A 240 4.04 -30.79 2.09
C GLY A 240 2.67 -30.20 1.79
N GLY A 241 2.62 -29.33 0.78
CA GLY A 241 1.39 -28.92 0.12
C GLY A 241 1.06 -27.45 0.36
N CYS A 242 0.10 -27.20 1.23
CA CYS A 242 -0.45 -25.88 1.50
C CYS A 242 0.40 -25.23 2.59
N GLN A 243 0.84 -23.98 2.38
CA GLN A 243 1.71 -23.27 3.31
C GLN A 243 1.36 -21.78 3.32
N HIS A 244 1.25 -21.23 4.51
CA HIS A 244 1.10 -19.80 4.71
C HIS A 244 1.62 -19.40 6.08
N ALA A 245 1.86 -18.12 6.25
CA ALA A 245 2.12 -17.52 7.55
C ALA A 245 1.26 -16.29 7.75
N GLN A 246 0.93 -16.00 9.00
CA GLN A 246 0.18 -14.80 9.36
C GLN A 246 0.67 -14.28 10.70
N VAL A 247 0.78 -12.96 10.85
CA VAL A 247 1.29 -12.31 12.05
C VAL A 247 0.44 -11.09 12.38
N GLU A 248 0.11 -10.96 13.66
CA GLU A 248 -0.34 -9.72 14.27
C GLU A 248 0.49 -9.48 15.52
N LEU A 249 1.32 -8.45 15.49
CA LEU A 249 2.05 -7.95 16.64
C LEU A 249 1.35 -6.69 17.15
N LYS A 250 1.16 -6.61 18.45
CA LYS A 250 0.70 -5.42 19.17
C LYS A 250 1.79 -4.97 20.14
N ALA A 251 2.11 -3.69 20.15
CA ALA A 251 2.99 -3.06 21.13
C ALA A 251 2.28 -1.87 21.78
N GLU A 252 2.35 -1.76 23.10
CA GLU A 252 1.86 -0.62 23.88
C GLU A 252 3.06 0.21 24.37
N LEU A 253 2.91 1.53 24.36
CA LEU A 253 3.98 2.49 24.58
C LEU A 253 3.55 3.56 25.60
N ASN A 254 4.53 4.00 26.40
CA ASN A 254 4.46 5.19 27.27
C ASN A 254 5.27 6.36 26.70
#